data_AF-A0A717JB15-F1
#
_entry.id   AF-A0A717JB15-F1
#
_cell.length_a   1.000
_cell.length_b   1.000
_cell.length_c   1.000
_cell.angle_alpha   90.00
_cell.angle_beta   90.00
_cell.angle_gamma   90.00
#
_symmetry.space_group_name_H-M   'P 1'
#
loop_
_entity.id
_entity.type
_entity.pdbx_description
1 polymer ?
#
loop_
_entity_poly.entity_id
_entity_poly.type
_entity_poly.pdbx_seq_one_letter_code
_entity_poly.pdbx_strand_id
1 'polypeptide(L)'
;MSRPQRIKKMSLSKALDKYYATVSVHKRGHQQEFYRVRVIQRHPLAEKMMDEITTVDIASYRDDRLSQVNTRTGRCISGNTVWLELALLSSLYNLASVEWGTCRTNPVEMVRKPKISGGRDRRLTSQEERRLSRYFQEQNPALHAIFHLAIETAMRQGEILSLRWEHIDLQHGVAHLPMTKNGSSRDVPLSRKARHLLQGMTVALSGNVFHYSSSGFKSAWRVALQRLNIVDLHFHDLRHEAISRLFELGTLNVMEVAAISGHRSLNMLKRYTHLRAYQLVSKLDARRRQTQKIAPYFVPYPACIESVNEGSDGCCGFRVHLPDFDNLSVSAASRESALEAAGVLLLRTLAKAAQRGERVPRPGDLPEGKHERVMIHPLLSAA
;
A
#
# COMPACT_ATOMS: atom_id res chain seq x y z
N MET A 1 51.25 30.71 5.61
CA MET A 1 50.09 30.57 6.52
C MET A 1 48.86 31.16 5.82
N SER A 2 47.88 30.33 5.46
CA SER A 2 46.64 30.80 4.82
C SER A 2 45.83 31.63 5.84
N ARG A 3 45.48 32.87 5.50
CA ARG A 3 44.61 33.70 6.36
C ARG A 3 43.31 32.93 6.63
N PRO A 4 42.89 32.75 7.89
CA PRO A 4 41.64 32.06 8.16
C PRO A 4 40.51 32.81 7.43
N GLN A 5 39.80 32.11 6.53
CA GLN A 5 38.63 32.67 5.86
C GLN A 5 37.67 33.19 6.94
N ARG A 6 37.34 34.49 6.83
CA ARG A 6 36.45 35.18 7.76
C ARG A 6 35.06 34.60 7.56
N ILE A 7 34.51 33.98 8.60
CA ILE A 7 33.17 33.40 8.57
C ILE A 7 32.16 34.55 8.50
N LYS A 8 31.25 34.48 7.53
CA LYS A 8 30.14 35.43 7.44
C LYS A 8 29.06 35.01 8.44
N LYS A 9 28.78 35.88 9.42
CA LYS A 9 27.75 35.62 10.43
C LYS A 9 26.36 35.60 9.80
N MET A 10 25.62 34.52 10.03
CA MET A 10 24.25 34.31 9.58
C MET A 10 23.56 33.34 10.54
N SER A 11 22.35 33.67 11.00
CA SER A 11 21.55 32.77 11.82
C SER A 11 21.00 31.61 10.98
N LEU A 12 20.75 30.47 11.63
CA LEU A 12 20.15 29.31 10.96
C LEU A 12 18.79 29.65 10.33
N SER A 13 17.97 30.47 11.00
CA SER A 13 16.67 30.89 10.47
C SER A 13 16.79 31.62 9.12
N LYS A 14 17.71 32.58 9.01
CA LYS A 14 18.00 33.28 7.75
C LYS A 14 18.59 32.36 6.69
N ALA A 15 19.44 31.41 7.11
CA ALA A 15 20.02 30.41 6.22
C ALA A 15 18.93 29.51 5.62
N LEU A 16 17.94 29.10 6.41
CA LEU A 16 16.80 28.29 5.96
C LEU A 16 15.92 29.03 4.95
N ASP A 17 15.60 30.30 5.20
CA ASP A 17 14.86 31.12 4.24
C ASP A 17 15.62 31.28 2.92
N LYS A 18 16.93 31.56 3.00
CA LYS A 18 17.79 31.65 1.82
C LYS A 18 17.82 30.32 1.05
N TYR A 19 18.06 29.21 1.74
CA TYR A 19 18.11 27.87 1.13
C TYR A 19 16.79 27.55 0.44
N TYR A 20 15.66 27.90 1.07
CA TYR A 20 14.36 27.68 0.49
C TYR A 20 14.17 28.45 -0.82
N ALA A 21 14.50 29.74 -0.80
CA ALA A 21 14.32 30.65 -1.93
C ALA A 21 15.24 30.32 -3.11
N THR A 22 16.46 29.85 -2.86
CA THR A 22 17.46 29.63 -3.93
C THR A 22 17.58 28.17 -4.37
N VAL A 23 17.21 27.20 -3.52
CA VAL A 23 17.40 25.77 -3.80
C VAL A 23 16.10 25.00 -3.73
N SER A 24 15.37 25.08 -2.61
CA SER A 24 14.17 24.27 -2.42
C SER A 24 13.10 24.55 -3.46
N VAL A 25 12.88 25.82 -3.86
CA VAL A 25 11.81 26.22 -4.80
C VAL A 25 11.88 25.50 -6.15
N HIS A 26 13.08 25.11 -6.59
CA HIS A 26 13.29 24.40 -7.85
C HIS A 26 13.08 22.88 -7.73
N LYS A 27 12.88 22.36 -6.52
CA LYS A 27 12.63 20.93 -6.29
C LYS A 27 11.13 20.63 -6.41
N ARG A 28 10.80 19.47 -7.00
CA ARG A 28 9.42 18.95 -7.03
C ARG A 28 8.77 18.82 -5.64
N GLY A 29 9.58 18.61 -4.61
CA GLY A 29 9.15 18.49 -3.22
C GLY A 29 9.22 19.79 -2.41
N HIS A 30 9.27 20.96 -3.05
CA HIS A 30 9.50 22.24 -2.36
C HIS A 30 8.46 22.52 -1.28
N GLN A 31 7.18 22.16 -1.49
CA GLN A 31 6.15 22.35 -0.46
C GLN A 31 6.45 21.55 0.81
N GLN A 32 6.93 20.31 0.69
CA GLN A 32 7.31 19.52 1.86
C GLN A 32 8.55 20.10 2.55
N GLU A 33 9.52 20.60 1.79
CA GLU A 33 10.68 21.31 2.36
C GLU A 33 10.27 22.62 3.05
N PHE A 34 9.29 23.36 2.51
CA PHE A 34 8.74 24.57 3.15
C PHE A 34 8.23 24.27 4.56
N TYR A 35 7.39 23.24 4.70
CA TYR A 35 6.86 22.86 6.01
C TYR A 35 7.98 22.43 6.97
N ARG A 36 9.01 21.72 6.50
CA ARG A 36 10.18 21.35 7.32
C ARG A 36 10.98 22.57 7.75
N VAL A 37 11.22 23.52 6.84
CA VAL A 37 11.86 24.80 7.15
C VAL A 37 11.10 25.52 8.27
N ARG A 38 9.78 25.65 8.14
CA ARG A 38 8.93 26.29 9.17
C ARG A 38 8.96 25.55 10.50
N VAL A 39 9.05 24.22 10.49
CA VAL A 39 9.18 23.43 11.73
C VAL A 39 10.52 23.70 12.40
N ILE A 40 11.63 23.70 11.65
CA ILE A 40 12.97 23.97 12.19
C ILE A 40 13.05 25.42 12.72
N GLN A 41 12.47 26.38 12.00
CA GLN A 41 12.47 27.80 12.39
C GLN A 41 11.76 28.10 13.71
N ARG A 42 10.81 27.25 14.13
CA ARG A 42 10.12 27.39 15.42
C ARG A 42 10.94 26.86 16.60
N HIS A 43 12.04 26.15 16.33
CA HIS A 43 12.91 25.62 17.36
C HIS A 43 13.95 26.67 17.77
N PRO A 44 14.34 26.79 19.06
CA PRO A 44 15.38 27.72 19.52
C PRO A 44 16.72 27.62 18.78
N LEU A 45 17.01 26.43 18.22
CA LEU A 45 18.17 26.20 17.35
C LEU A 45 18.25 27.19 16.17
N ALA A 46 17.10 27.66 15.65
CA ALA A 46 17.05 28.56 14.50
C ALA A 46 17.62 29.95 14.77
N GLU A 47 17.68 30.37 16.03
CA GLU A 47 18.19 31.69 16.44
C GLU A 47 19.72 31.72 16.50
N LYS A 48 20.36 30.56 16.70
CA LYS A 48 21.81 30.43 16.77
C LYS A 48 22.49 30.75 15.44
N MET A 49 23.73 31.22 15.51
CA MET A 49 24.56 31.43 14.32
C MET A 49 25.00 30.10 13.73
N MET A 50 25.06 30.04 12.39
CA MET A 50 25.42 28.83 11.64
C MET A 50 26.78 28.24 12.07
N ASP A 51 27.74 29.07 12.46
CA ASP A 51 29.08 28.67 12.88
C ASP A 51 29.20 28.30 14.36
N GLU A 52 28.17 28.58 15.16
CA GLU A 52 28.10 28.27 16.59
C GLU A 52 27.31 26.99 16.87
N ILE A 53 26.57 26.48 15.89
CA ILE A 53 25.77 25.26 16.02
C ILE A 53 26.69 24.03 15.98
N THR A 54 26.64 23.24 17.05
CA THR A 54 27.45 22.05 17.24
C THR A 54 26.67 20.76 16.93
N THR A 55 27.38 19.62 16.89
CA THR A 55 26.77 18.29 16.79
C THR A 55 25.83 17.99 17.97
N VAL A 56 26.13 18.54 19.16
CA VAL A 56 25.30 18.40 20.37
C VAL A 56 23.97 19.11 20.18
N ASP A 57 23.97 20.33 19.63
CA ASP A 57 22.75 21.08 19.35
C ASP A 57 21.81 20.35 18.37
N ILE A 58 22.38 19.73 17.33
CA ILE A 58 21.62 18.93 16.37
C ILE A 58 21.08 17.64 17.01
N ALA A 59 21.84 17.02 17.91
CA ALA A 59 21.38 15.84 18.65
C ALA A 59 20.23 16.20 19.61
N SER A 60 20.33 17.31 20.34
CA SER A 60 19.24 17.83 21.18
C SER A 60 18.00 18.11 20.35
N TYR A 61 18.13 18.81 19.20
CA TYR A 61 17.02 19.03 18.28
C TYR A 61 16.37 17.72 17.84
N ARG A 62 17.16 16.71 17.46
CA ARG A 62 16.63 15.38 17.08
C ARG A 62 15.79 14.78 18.21
N ASP A 63 16.31 14.79 19.43
CA ASP A 63 15.66 14.14 20.58
C ASP A 63 14.40 14.89 21.01
N ASP A 64 14.44 16.23 21.01
CA ASP A 64 13.29 17.10 21.26
C ASP A 64 12.19 16.88 20.21
N ARG A 65 12.56 16.71 18.94
CA ARG A 65 11.59 16.43 17.87
C ARG A 65 10.98 15.04 17.99
N LEU A 66 11.76 14.04 18.43
CA LEU A 66 11.25 12.68 18.64
C LEU A 66 10.33 12.56 19.86
N SER A 67 10.54 13.38 20.90
CA SER A 67 9.69 13.41 22.08
C SER A 67 8.37 14.18 21.88
N GLN A 68 8.31 15.05 20.86
CA GLN A 68 7.10 15.81 20.54
C GLN A 68 5.97 14.92 20.01
N VAL A 69 4.73 15.30 20.38
CA VAL A 69 3.50 14.66 19.94
C VAL A 69 2.86 15.49 18.83
N ASN A 70 2.47 14.84 17.74
CA ASN A 70 1.71 15.47 16.67
C ASN A 70 0.27 15.73 17.15
N THR A 71 -0.10 17.00 17.27
CA THR A 71 -1.42 17.44 17.77
C THR A 71 -2.60 16.87 17.00
N ARG A 72 -2.44 16.59 15.69
CA ARG A 72 -3.50 16.06 14.85
C ARG A 72 -3.70 14.56 15.01
N THR A 73 -2.63 13.82 15.31
CA THR A 73 -2.67 12.35 15.37
C THR A 73 -2.53 11.79 16.78
N GLY A 74 -2.18 12.61 17.77
CA GLY A 74 -1.91 12.17 19.15
C GLY A 74 -0.72 11.22 19.29
N ARG A 75 0.13 11.11 18.26
CA ARG A 75 1.27 10.18 18.21
C ARG A 75 2.58 10.93 18.21
N CYS A 76 3.62 10.34 18.79
CA CYS A 76 4.98 10.86 18.69
C CYS A 76 5.40 11.01 17.23
N ILE A 77 6.26 11.99 16.96
CA ILE A 77 6.73 12.27 15.61
C ILE A 77 7.60 11.11 15.12
N SER A 78 7.31 10.63 13.90
CA SER A 78 8.01 9.48 13.36
C SER A 78 9.50 9.77 13.12
N GLY A 79 10.34 8.77 13.34
CA GLY A 79 11.79 8.88 13.07
C GLY A 79 12.11 9.29 11.63
N ASN A 80 11.28 8.89 10.66
CA ASN A 80 11.45 9.30 9.27
C ASN A 80 11.18 10.81 9.06
N THR A 81 10.23 11.40 9.81
CA THR A 81 9.98 12.85 9.74
C THR A 81 11.21 13.62 10.20
N VAL A 82 11.76 13.27 11.37
CA VAL A 82 12.96 13.90 11.93
C VAL A 82 14.17 13.65 11.04
N TRP A 83 14.31 12.44 10.47
CA TRP A 83 15.36 12.14 9.50
C TRP A 83 15.33 13.07 8.27
N LEU A 84 14.14 13.38 7.73
CA LEU A 84 14.00 14.29 6.60
C LEU A 84 14.29 15.75 6.98
N GLU A 85 14.02 16.16 8.22
CA GLU A 85 14.42 17.46 8.77
C GLU A 85 15.95 17.55 8.86
N LEU A 86 16.61 16.51 9.40
CA LEU A 86 18.08 16.42 9.45
C LEU A 86 18.72 16.36 8.05
N ALA A 87 18.12 15.65 7.09
CA ALA A 87 18.62 15.60 5.72
C ALA A 87 18.58 16.98 5.04
N LEU A 88 17.53 17.77 5.31
CA LEU A 88 17.44 19.16 4.83
C LEU A 88 18.54 20.02 5.45
N LEU A 89 18.74 19.94 6.77
CA LEU A 89 19.81 20.65 7.46
C LEU A 89 21.18 20.25 6.92
N SER A 90 21.44 18.95 6.75
CA SER A 90 22.71 18.48 6.21
C SER A 90 22.98 19.05 4.82
N SER A 91 21.98 19.08 3.93
CA SER A 91 22.13 19.70 2.60
C SER A 91 22.37 21.21 2.68
N LEU A 92 21.68 21.91 3.57
CA LEU A 92 21.88 23.34 3.80
C LEU A 92 23.31 23.63 4.28
N TYR A 93 23.83 22.88 5.25
CA TYR A 93 25.17 23.09 5.79
C TYR A 93 26.27 22.77 4.77
N ASN A 94 26.09 21.75 3.93
CA ASN A 94 27.02 21.45 2.84
C ASN A 94 27.08 22.57 1.80
N LEU A 95 25.93 23.16 1.46
CA LEU A 95 25.88 24.32 0.56
C LEU A 95 26.51 25.55 1.23
N ALA A 96 26.16 25.80 2.49
CA ALA A 96 26.58 26.98 3.22
C ALA A 96 28.09 27.02 3.48
N SER A 97 28.73 25.86 3.69
CA SER A 97 30.17 25.77 3.87
C SER A 97 30.95 26.05 2.59
N VAL A 98 30.42 25.61 1.44
CA VAL A 98 31.07 25.75 0.13
C VAL A 98 30.80 27.12 -0.50
N GLU A 99 29.53 27.53 -0.54
CA GLU A 99 29.11 28.69 -1.35
C GLU A 99 28.86 29.96 -0.54
N TRP A 100 28.50 29.84 0.74
CA TRP A 100 28.09 31.02 1.53
C TRP A 100 29.15 31.47 2.54
N GLY A 101 30.10 30.60 2.88
CA GLY A 101 31.15 30.89 3.86
C GLY A 101 30.62 31.18 5.26
N THR A 102 29.44 30.65 5.61
CA THR A 102 28.77 30.93 6.91
C THR A 102 29.01 29.86 7.97
N CYS A 103 29.63 28.74 7.59
CA CYS A 103 30.05 27.67 8.49
C CYS A 103 31.24 26.94 7.86
N ARG A 104 32.04 26.23 8.67
CA ARG A 104 33.20 25.47 8.17
C ARG A 104 32.92 23.98 7.99
N THR A 105 32.05 23.44 8.82
CA THR A 105 31.75 22.01 8.90
C THR A 105 30.24 21.78 8.91
N ASN A 106 29.83 20.54 8.62
CA ASN A 106 28.45 20.12 8.73
C ASN A 106 28.19 19.45 10.10
N PRO A 107 27.49 20.12 11.04
CA PRO A 107 27.25 19.55 12.37
C PRO A 107 26.27 18.37 12.35
N VAL A 108 25.60 18.09 11.22
CA VAL A 108 24.63 17.00 11.10
C VAL A 108 25.30 15.67 10.76
N GLU A 109 26.48 15.69 10.15
CA GLU A 109 27.12 14.50 9.57
C GLU A 109 27.42 13.41 10.60
N MET A 110 27.88 13.81 11.79
CA MET A 110 28.25 12.91 12.88
C MET A 110 27.07 12.53 13.79
N VAL A 111 25.88 13.08 13.55
CA VAL A 111 24.72 12.82 14.40
C VAL A 111 24.10 11.48 14.05
N ARG A 112 23.90 10.64 15.08
CA ARG A 112 23.17 9.38 14.92
C ARG A 112 21.76 9.66 14.40
N LYS A 113 21.43 9.04 13.28
CA LYS A 113 20.14 9.19 12.60
C LYS A 113 19.05 8.40 13.33
N PRO A 114 17.81 8.92 13.40
CA PRO A 114 16.69 8.18 13.96
C PRO A 114 16.45 6.86 13.23
N LYS A 115 15.94 5.85 13.96
CA LYS A 115 15.50 4.60 13.35
C LYS A 115 14.28 4.87 12.48
N ILE A 116 14.37 4.52 11.20
CA ILE A 116 13.24 4.59 10.27
C ILE A 116 12.34 3.40 10.56
N SER A 117 11.04 3.62 10.72
CA SER A 117 10.08 2.51 10.93
C SER A 117 10.04 1.62 9.69
N GLY A 118 9.76 0.33 9.89
CA GLY A 118 9.53 -0.60 8.79
C GLY A 118 8.41 -0.13 7.86
N GLY A 119 8.49 -0.55 6.60
CA GLY A 119 7.38 -0.38 5.66
C GLY A 119 6.15 -1.14 6.14
N ARG A 120 4.95 -0.66 5.78
CA ARG A 120 3.69 -1.34 6.08
C ARG A 120 3.61 -2.67 5.32
N ASP A 121 3.11 -3.70 5.99
CA ASP A 121 2.87 -5.04 5.41
C ASP A 121 1.38 -5.38 5.35
N ARG A 122 0.51 -4.37 5.56
CA ARG A 122 -0.94 -4.48 5.46
C ARG A 122 -1.35 -4.89 4.04
N ARG A 123 -2.12 -5.97 3.94
CA ARG A 123 -2.70 -6.47 2.68
C ARG A 123 -4.22 -6.38 2.71
N LEU A 124 -4.83 -6.01 1.60
CA LEU A 124 -6.28 -6.00 1.42
C LEU A 124 -6.81 -7.44 1.46
N THR A 125 -7.77 -7.72 2.34
CA THR A 125 -8.39 -9.05 2.40
C THR A 125 -9.48 -9.23 1.34
N SER A 126 -9.82 -10.48 1.02
CA SER A 126 -10.90 -10.77 0.06
C SER A 126 -12.24 -10.18 0.51
N GLN A 127 -12.54 -10.26 1.81
CA GLN A 127 -13.77 -9.71 2.39
C GLN A 127 -13.80 -8.17 2.27
N GLU A 128 -12.69 -7.50 2.59
CA GLU A 128 -12.58 -6.05 2.43
C GLU A 128 -12.70 -5.62 0.98
N GLU A 129 -12.06 -6.35 0.06
CA GLU A 129 -12.15 -6.09 -1.38
C GLU A 129 -13.60 -6.13 -1.86
N ARG A 130 -14.35 -7.18 -1.48
CA ARG A 130 -15.76 -7.31 -1.86
C ARG A 130 -16.63 -6.20 -1.27
N ARG A 131 -16.46 -5.89 0.02
CA ARG A 131 -17.21 -4.84 0.72
C ARG A 131 -16.95 -3.46 0.09
N LEU A 132 -15.70 -3.13 -0.18
CA LEU A 132 -15.31 -1.88 -0.85
C LEU A 132 -15.83 -1.83 -2.28
N SER A 133 -15.66 -2.91 -3.05
CA SER A 133 -16.13 -2.99 -4.43
C SER A 133 -17.63 -2.74 -4.53
N ARG A 134 -18.45 -3.43 -3.72
CA ARG A 134 -19.91 -3.27 -3.72
C ARG A 134 -20.32 -1.84 -3.34
N TYR A 135 -19.73 -1.33 -2.26
CA TYR A 135 -19.98 0.03 -1.80
C TYR A 135 -19.67 1.08 -2.87
N PHE A 136 -18.53 0.95 -3.57
CA PHE A 136 -18.18 1.89 -4.63
C PHE A 136 -19.05 1.72 -5.87
N GLN A 137 -19.42 0.50 -6.24
CA GLN A 137 -20.26 0.26 -7.42
C GLN A 137 -21.62 0.99 -7.29
N GLU A 138 -22.21 0.99 -6.10
CA GLU A 138 -23.50 1.65 -5.84
C GLU A 138 -23.37 3.17 -5.66
N GLN A 139 -22.33 3.62 -4.96
CA GLN A 139 -22.24 5.01 -4.48
C GLN A 139 -21.35 5.89 -5.35
N ASN A 140 -20.36 5.30 -6.04
CA ASN A 140 -19.30 6.04 -6.72
C ASN A 140 -18.59 5.22 -7.80
N PRO A 141 -19.14 5.17 -9.03
CA PRO A 141 -18.58 4.39 -10.14
C PRO A 141 -17.14 4.77 -10.50
N ALA A 142 -16.77 6.05 -10.38
CA ALA A 142 -15.40 6.50 -10.63
C ALA A 142 -14.42 5.92 -9.60
N LEU A 143 -14.78 5.95 -8.31
CA LEU A 143 -13.95 5.37 -7.25
C LEU A 143 -13.89 3.84 -7.35
N HIS A 144 -14.96 3.19 -7.83
CA HIS A 144 -14.96 1.76 -8.14
C HIS A 144 -13.91 1.42 -9.19
N ALA A 145 -13.87 2.16 -10.30
CA ALA A 145 -12.86 1.98 -11.34
C ALA A 145 -11.43 2.26 -10.82
N ILE A 146 -11.23 3.36 -10.08
CA ILE A 146 -9.92 3.69 -9.48
C ILE A 146 -9.43 2.58 -8.54
N PHE A 147 -10.31 2.04 -7.71
CA PHE A 147 -10.02 0.97 -6.76
C PHE A 147 -9.52 -0.30 -7.47
N HIS A 148 -10.25 -0.78 -8.47
CA HIS A 148 -9.85 -1.97 -9.21
C HIS A 148 -8.63 -1.73 -10.08
N LEU A 149 -8.51 -0.57 -10.72
CA LEU A 149 -7.29 -0.23 -11.49
C LEU A 149 -6.04 -0.26 -10.61
N ALA A 150 -6.13 0.21 -9.36
CA ALA A 150 -4.99 0.16 -8.44
C ALA A 150 -4.53 -1.28 -8.15
N ILE A 151 -5.47 -2.21 -8.00
CA ILE A 151 -5.21 -3.63 -7.74
C ILE A 151 -4.68 -4.35 -8.99
N GLU A 152 -5.19 -4.00 -10.17
CA GLU A 152 -4.83 -4.67 -11.44
C GLU A 152 -3.50 -4.19 -12.02
N THR A 153 -3.10 -2.94 -11.77
CA THR A 153 -1.98 -2.30 -12.48
C THR A 153 -0.81 -1.93 -11.57
N ALA A 154 -1.01 -2.00 -10.25
CA ALA A 154 -0.08 -1.52 -9.24
C ALA A 154 0.32 -0.03 -9.39
N MET A 155 -0.41 0.79 -10.14
CA MET A 155 -0.08 2.22 -10.32
C MET A 155 -0.12 3.00 -9.00
N ARG A 156 0.65 4.09 -8.91
CA ARG A 156 0.55 5.03 -7.79
C ARG A 156 -0.78 5.80 -7.90
N GLN A 157 -1.33 6.22 -6.76
CA GLN A 157 -2.55 7.04 -6.73
C GLN A 157 -2.48 8.24 -7.70
N GLY A 158 -1.39 8.99 -7.68
CA GLY A 158 -1.22 10.14 -8.57
C GLY A 158 -1.17 9.75 -10.05
N GLU A 159 -0.62 8.58 -10.39
CA GLU A 159 -0.58 8.07 -11.77
C GLU A 159 -2.00 7.73 -12.23
N ILE A 160 -2.81 7.04 -11.40
CA ILE A 160 -4.20 6.72 -11.73
C ILE A 160 -5.05 7.98 -11.90
N LEU A 161 -4.96 8.93 -10.96
CA LEU A 161 -5.75 10.16 -10.99
C LEU A 161 -5.38 11.11 -12.12
N SER A 162 -4.21 10.94 -12.74
CA SER A 162 -3.74 11.75 -13.87
C SER A 162 -3.78 11.00 -15.21
N LEU A 163 -4.42 9.82 -15.25
CA LEU A 163 -4.65 9.11 -16.50
C LEU A 163 -5.45 9.98 -17.47
N ARG A 164 -5.05 9.93 -18.74
CA ARG A 164 -5.69 10.63 -19.84
C ARG A 164 -6.06 9.65 -20.94
N TRP A 165 -7.21 9.83 -21.56
CA TRP A 165 -7.76 8.89 -22.55
C TRP A 165 -6.86 8.75 -23.77
N GLU A 166 -6.24 9.83 -24.24
CA GLU A 166 -5.31 9.84 -25.38
C GLU A 166 -4.01 9.06 -25.11
N HIS A 167 -3.74 8.68 -23.87
CA HIS A 167 -2.58 7.86 -23.50
C HIS A 167 -2.96 6.39 -23.22
N ILE A 168 -4.20 5.99 -23.50
CA ILE A 168 -4.68 4.63 -23.25
C ILE A 168 -4.97 3.95 -24.58
N ASP A 169 -4.20 2.91 -24.86
CA ASP A 169 -4.44 2.00 -25.94
C ASP A 169 -5.17 0.75 -25.42
N LEU A 170 -6.50 0.74 -25.57
CA LEU A 170 -7.34 -0.39 -25.14
C LEU A 170 -7.22 -1.62 -26.07
N GLN A 171 -6.78 -1.42 -27.31
CA GLN A 171 -6.57 -2.50 -28.28
C GLN A 171 -5.36 -3.34 -27.90
N HIS A 172 -4.21 -2.70 -27.71
CA HIS A 172 -2.98 -3.35 -27.27
C HIS A 172 -2.94 -3.56 -25.76
N GLY A 173 -3.79 -2.87 -25.00
CA GLY A 173 -3.92 -3.01 -23.56
C GLY A 173 -2.79 -2.36 -22.80
N VAL A 174 -2.45 -1.13 -23.16
CA VAL A 174 -1.35 -0.36 -22.57
C VAL A 174 -1.82 1.03 -22.19
N ALA A 175 -1.48 1.47 -20.98
CA ALA A 175 -1.60 2.86 -20.57
C ALA A 175 -0.21 3.51 -20.51
N HIS A 176 0.00 4.55 -21.31
CA HIS A 176 1.23 5.33 -21.33
C HIS A 176 1.19 6.40 -20.23
N LEU A 177 2.22 6.43 -19.38
CA LEU A 177 2.40 7.46 -18.36
C LEU A 177 3.54 8.38 -18.78
N PRO A 178 3.28 9.55 -19.39
CA PRO A 178 4.34 10.41 -19.93
C PRO A 178 5.22 11.00 -18.83
N MET A 179 4.66 11.21 -17.63
CA MET A 179 5.40 11.75 -16.50
C MET A 179 4.99 11.05 -15.20
N THR A 180 5.91 10.26 -14.63
CA THR A 180 5.71 9.63 -13.32
C THR A 180 6.32 10.46 -12.19
N LYS A 181 6.00 10.11 -10.93
CA LYS A 181 6.58 10.70 -9.71
C LYS A 181 8.11 10.79 -9.76
N ASN A 182 8.76 9.86 -10.46
CA ASN A 182 10.21 9.77 -10.53
C ASN A 182 10.81 10.52 -11.75
N GLY A 183 9.99 11.05 -12.66
CA GLY A 183 10.45 11.81 -13.83
C GLY A 183 10.85 10.97 -15.04
N SER A 184 10.49 9.69 -15.08
CA SER A 184 10.59 8.85 -16.27
C SER A 184 9.19 8.53 -16.80
N SER A 185 9.03 8.49 -18.12
CA SER A 185 7.86 7.89 -18.74
C SER A 185 7.88 6.37 -18.51
N ARG A 186 6.72 5.73 -18.53
CA ARG A 186 6.62 4.27 -18.57
C ARG A 186 5.27 3.83 -19.10
N ASP A 187 5.26 2.63 -19.64
CA ASP A 187 4.03 1.94 -20.05
C ASP A 187 3.56 0.98 -18.97
N VAL A 188 2.24 0.91 -18.82
CA VAL A 188 1.58 0.05 -17.85
C VAL A 188 0.67 -0.91 -18.59
N PRO A 189 0.91 -2.23 -18.53
CA PRO A 189 0.02 -3.19 -19.14
C PRO A 189 -1.30 -3.24 -18.37
N LEU A 190 -2.40 -3.36 -19.12
CA LEU A 190 -3.76 -3.43 -18.61
C LEU A 190 -4.25 -4.87 -18.71
N SER A 191 -4.59 -5.47 -17.57
CA SER A 191 -5.22 -6.78 -17.52
C SER A 191 -6.57 -6.75 -18.27
N ARG A 192 -7.12 -7.93 -18.61
CA ARG A 192 -8.46 -8.03 -19.20
C ARG A 192 -9.51 -7.30 -18.35
N LYS A 193 -9.41 -7.44 -17.02
CA LYS A 193 -10.32 -6.77 -16.07
C LYS A 193 -10.13 -5.26 -16.09
N ALA A 194 -8.89 -4.76 -16.09
CA ALA A 194 -8.61 -3.33 -16.19
C ALA A 194 -9.15 -2.71 -17.48
N ARG A 195 -8.97 -3.40 -18.62
CA ARG A 195 -9.52 -2.95 -19.91
C ARG A 195 -11.04 -2.93 -19.91
N HIS A 196 -11.68 -3.97 -19.41
CA HIS A 196 -13.14 -4.04 -19.31
C HIS A 196 -13.71 -2.91 -18.46
N LEU A 197 -13.07 -2.58 -17.34
CA LEU A 197 -13.47 -1.45 -16.49
C LEU A 197 -13.38 -0.11 -17.23
N LEU A 198 -12.31 0.12 -17.98
CA LEU A 198 -12.14 1.34 -18.77
C LEU A 198 -13.14 1.42 -19.94
N GLN A 199 -13.40 0.29 -20.60
CA GLN A 199 -14.39 0.20 -21.69
C GLN A 199 -15.83 0.44 -21.21
N GLY A 200 -16.14 0.10 -19.95
CA GLY A 200 -17.44 0.37 -19.34
C GLY A 200 -17.67 1.83 -18.96
N MET A 201 -16.65 2.69 -19.05
CA MET A 201 -16.78 4.13 -18.81
C MET A 201 -17.08 4.87 -20.13
N THR A 202 -17.61 6.10 -20.03
CA THR A 202 -17.75 6.98 -21.20
C THR A 202 -16.36 7.34 -21.73
N VAL A 203 -15.94 6.66 -22.79
CA VAL A 203 -14.65 6.88 -23.45
C VAL A 203 -14.68 8.21 -24.19
N ALA A 204 -13.66 9.04 -23.98
CA ALA A 204 -13.44 10.27 -24.73
C ALA A 204 -12.18 10.15 -25.60
N LEU A 205 -12.06 10.95 -26.66
CA LEU A 205 -10.86 10.99 -27.50
C LEU A 205 -9.66 11.60 -26.79
N SER A 206 -9.91 12.52 -25.86
CA SER A 206 -8.88 13.20 -25.07
C SER A 206 -9.43 13.70 -23.74
N GLY A 207 -8.54 13.95 -22.78
CA GLY A 207 -8.86 14.49 -21.46
C GLY A 207 -8.67 13.49 -20.34
N ASN A 208 -8.94 13.92 -19.12
CA ASN A 208 -8.75 13.09 -17.93
C ASN A 208 -9.75 11.94 -17.88
N VAL A 209 -9.28 10.75 -17.50
CA VAL A 209 -10.14 9.58 -17.24
C VAL A 209 -10.96 9.79 -15.96
N PHE A 210 -10.36 10.46 -14.96
CA PHE A 210 -10.97 10.70 -13.65
C PHE A 210 -10.97 12.18 -13.30
N HIS A 211 -12.11 12.68 -12.82
CA HIS A 211 -12.27 14.06 -12.35
C HIS A 211 -12.14 14.13 -10.82
N TYR A 212 -10.97 13.76 -10.31
CA TYR A 212 -10.67 13.77 -8.88
C TYR A 212 -9.48 14.68 -8.56
N SER A 213 -9.68 15.61 -7.62
CA SER A 213 -8.53 16.22 -6.96
C SER A 213 -7.90 15.23 -5.97
N SER A 214 -6.59 15.36 -5.72
CA SER A 214 -5.88 14.50 -4.77
C SER A 214 -6.49 14.55 -3.36
N SER A 215 -6.94 15.73 -2.92
CA SER A 215 -7.63 15.93 -1.63
C SER A 215 -9.03 15.33 -1.64
N GLY A 216 -9.82 15.57 -2.68
CA GLY A 216 -11.18 15.02 -2.82
C GLY A 216 -11.18 13.50 -2.81
N PHE A 217 -10.23 12.89 -3.53
CA PHE A 217 -10.03 11.45 -3.52
C PHE A 217 -9.72 10.91 -2.11
N LYS A 218 -8.76 11.52 -1.41
CA LYS A 218 -8.37 11.09 -0.05
C LYS A 218 -9.55 11.18 0.93
N SER A 219 -10.37 12.21 0.79
CA SER A 219 -11.59 12.36 1.59
C SER A 219 -12.61 11.26 1.28
N ALA A 220 -12.88 10.99 0.00
CA ALA A 220 -13.82 9.94 -0.42
C ALA A 220 -13.37 8.55 0.05
N TRP A 221 -12.08 8.23 -0.10
CA TRP A 221 -11.49 6.99 0.41
C TRP A 221 -11.67 6.84 1.93
N ARG A 222 -11.35 7.89 2.69
CA ARG A 222 -11.51 7.88 4.16
C ARG A 222 -12.97 7.67 4.57
N VAL A 223 -13.92 8.34 3.92
CA VAL A 223 -15.35 8.20 4.22
C VAL A 223 -15.82 6.77 3.97
N ALA A 224 -15.36 6.13 2.88
CA ALA A 224 -15.71 4.74 2.59
C ALA A 224 -15.21 3.78 3.66
N LEU A 225 -13.95 3.91 4.09
CA LEU A 225 -13.39 3.08 5.15
C LEU A 225 -14.13 3.27 6.48
N GLN A 226 -14.51 4.51 6.82
CA GLN A 226 -15.28 4.80 8.02
C GLN A 226 -16.68 4.16 7.97
N ARG A 227 -17.40 4.29 6.85
CA ARG A 227 -18.73 3.68 6.68
C ARG A 227 -18.70 2.16 6.72
N LEU A 228 -17.62 1.56 6.23
CA LEU A 228 -17.44 0.11 6.21
C LEU A 228 -16.69 -0.43 7.44
N ASN A 229 -16.34 0.41 8.42
CA ASN A 229 -15.56 0.00 9.59
C ASN A 229 -14.26 -0.76 9.22
N ILE A 230 -13.58 -0.35 8.16
CA ILE A 230 -12.30 -0.95 7.75
C ILE A 230 -11.16 -0.20 8.44
N VAL A 231 -10.39 -0.92 9.25
CA VAL A 231 -9.34 -0.36 10.08
C VAL A 231 -7.97 -0.47 9.40
N ASP A 232 -7.18 0.60 9.54
CA ASP A 232 -5.78 0.69 9.12
C ASP A 232 -5.51 0.23 7.68
N LEU A 233 -6.37 0.61 6.73
CA LEU A 233 -6.13 0.41 5.29
C LEU A 233 -5.86 1.76 4.60
N HIS A 234 -4.69 1.91 3.99
CA HIS A 234 -4.41 3.06 3.13
C HIS A 234 -4.59 2.69 1.67
N PHE A 235 -4.93 3.66 0.82
CA PHE A 235 -5.02 3.41 -0.61
C PHE A 235 -3.70 2.91 -1.22
N HIS A 236 -2.55 3.32 -0.65
CA HIS A 236 -1.26 2.81 -1.11
C HIS A 236 -1.02 1.32 -0.78
N ASP A 237 -1.74 0.78 0.21
CA ASP A 237 -1.69 -0.65 0.53
C ASP A 237 -2.27 -1.48 -0.63
N LEU A 238 -3.14 -0.92 -1.48
CA LEU A 238 -3.61 -1.57 -2.71
C LEU A 238 -2.50 -1.80 -3.72
N ARG A 239 -1.53 -0.89 -3.80
CA ARG A 239 -0.35 -1.08 -4.64
C ARG A 239 0.54 -2.19 -4.07
N HIS A 240 0.69 -2.25 -2.74
CA HIS A 240 1.41 -3.35 -2.08
C HIS A 240 0.71 -4.71 -2.34
N GLU A 241 -0.62 -4.73 -2.30
CA GLU A 241 -1.43 -5.89 -2.67
C GLU A 241 -1.23 -6.27 -4.13
N ALA A 242 -1.34 -5.32 -5.07
CA ALA A 242 -1.17 -5.55 -6.50
C ALA A 242 0.19 -6.18 -6.83
N ILE A 243 1.28 -5.64 -6.27
CA ILE A 243 2.63 -6.20 -6.47
C ILE A 243 2.71 -7.63 -5.90
N SER A 244 2.14 -7.86 -4.72
CA SER A 244 2.08 -9.20 -4.15
C SER A 244 1.34 -10.17 -5.06
N ARG A 245 0.20 -9.76 -5.64
CA ARG A 245 -0.54 -10.55 -6.63
C ARG A 245 0.30 -10.87 -7.85
N LEU A 246 1.04 -9.91 -8.38
CA LEU A 246 1.92 -10.12 -9.54
C LEU A 246 3.01 -11.16 -9.27
N PHE A 247 3.62 -11.15 -8.08
CA PHE A 247 4.57 -12.19 -7.67
C PHE A 247 3.89 -13.56 -7.51
N GLU A 248 2.67 -13.58 -6.98
CA GLU A 248 1.90 -14.80 -6.74
C GLU A 248 1.39 -15.47 -8.02
N LEU A 249 1.26 -14.74 -9.13
CA LEU A 249 0.98 -15.32 -10.44
C LEU A 249 2.05 -16.35 -10.84
N GLY A 250 3.29 -16.17 -10.36
CA GLY A 250 4.41 -17.08 -10.63
C GLY A 250 4.95 -17.05 -12.07
N THR A 251 4.23 -16.42 -13.00
CA THR A 251 4.60 -16.29 -14.42
C THR A 251 5.59 -15.16 -14.67
N LEU A 252 5.55 -14.10 -13.84
CA LEU A 252 6.38 -12.92 -14.01
C LEU A 252 7.69 -13.03 -13.25
N ASN A 253 8.77 -12.56 -13.87
CA ASN A 253 10.06 -12.39 -13.22
C ASN A 253 10.14 -11.04 -12.47
N VAL A 254 11.17 -10.88 -11.62
CA VAL A 254 11.33 -9.68 -10.77
C VAL A 254 11.45 -8.40 -11.60
N MET A 255 12.11 -8.46 -12.77
CA MET A 255 12.30 -7.31 -13.65
C MET A 255 10.98 -6.89 -14.32
N GLU A 256 10.17 -7.84 -14.76
CA GLU A 256 8.83 -7.59 -15.29
C GLU A 256 7.94 -6.95 -14.23
N VAL A 257 7.93 -7.48 -13.01
CA VAL A 257 7.17 -6.86 -11.90
C VAL A 257 7.70 -5.46 -11.60
N ALA A 258 9.01 -5.23 -11.64
CA ALA A 258 9.61 -3.91 -11.46
C ALA A 258 9.19 -2.92 -12.56
N ALA A 259 9.15 -3.38 -13.82
CA ALA A 259 8.69 -2.60 -14.96
C ALA A 259 7.20 -2.25 -14.84
N ILE A 260 6.35 -3.23 -14.53
CA ILE A 260 4.88 -3.06 -14.35
C ILE A 260 4.56 -2.13 -13.19
N SER A 261 5.28 -2.26 -12.07
CA SER A 261 5.05 -1.42 -10.90
C SER A 261 5.79 -0.08 -10.95
N GLY A 262 6.82 0.08 -11.78
CA GLY A 262 7.63 1.30 -11.85
C GLY A 262 8.53 1.51 -10.62
N HIS A 263 9.17 0.43 -10.14
CA HIS A 263 10.23 0.50 -9.12
C HIS A 263 11.58 0.71 -9.79
N ARG A 264 12.36 1.69 -9.30
CA ARG A 264 13.75 1.92 -9.77
C ARG A 264 14.77 1.00 -9.13
N SER A 265 14.55 0.63 -7.87
CA SER A 265 15.44 -0.25 -7.12
C SER A 265 14.72 -1.56 -6.80
N LEU A 266 15.36 -2.66 -7.19
CA LEU A 266 14.89 -4.01 -6.87
C LEU A 266 14.93 -4.30 -5.36
N ASN A 267 15.71 -3.55 -4.58
CA ASN A 267 15.70 -3.67 -3.12
C ASN A 267 14.31 -3.41 -2.53
N MET A 268 13.50 -2.53 -3.16
CA MET A 268 12.12 -2.30 -2.73
C MET A 268 11.21 -3.51 -2.97
N LEU A 269 11.59 -4.39 -3.90
CA LEU A 269 10.82 -5.60 -4.21
C LEU A 269 11.22 -6.82 -3.39
N LYS A 270 12.36 -6.78 -2.68
CA LYS A 270 12.86 -7.91 -1.86
C LYS A 270 11.83 -8.48 -0.88
N ARG A 271 10.96 -7.62 -0.33
CA ARG A 271 9.88 -8.04 0.58
C ARG A 271 8.79 -8.88 -0.07
N TYR A 272 8.68 -8.85 -1.40
CA TYR A 272 7.72 -9.69 -2.14
C TYR A 272 8.38 -10.93 -2.73
N THR A 273 9.71 -10.95 -2.80
CA THR A 273 10.49 -12.10 -3.29
C THR A 273 10.66 -13.18 -2.24
N HIS A 274 9.97 -13.11 -1.08
CA HIS A 274 9.79 -14.25 -0.20
C HIS A 274 8.88 -15.27 -0.90
N LEU A 275 9.38 -15.82 -2.01
CA LEU A 275 8.84 -16.95 -2.71
C LEU A 275 8.76 -18.05 -1.67
N ARG A 276 7.53 -18.39 -1.28
CA ARG A 276 7.32 -19.53 -0.39
C ARG A 276 7.90 -20.74 -1.11
N ALA A 277 8.71 -21.55 -0.44
CA ALA A 277 9.48 -22.63 -1.07
C ALA A 277 8.61 -23.52 -1.98
N TYR A 278 7.32 -23.75 -1.63
CA TYR A 278 6.38 -24.51 -2.46
C TYR A 278 6.10 -23.90 -3.86
N GLN A 279 6.20 -22.58 -4.03
CA GLN A 279 6.06 -21.91 -5.33
C GLN A 279 7.30 -22.09 -6.21
N LEU A 280 8.45 -22.35 -5.58
CA LEU A 280 9.67 -22.77 -6.27
C LEU A 280 9.60 -24.26 -6.60
N VAL A 281 9.00 -25.07 -5.74
CA VAL A 281 8.76 -26.51 -5.98
C VAL A 281 8.02 -26.71 -7.30
N SER A 282 6.94 -25.97 -7.59
CA SER A 282 6.24 -26.09 -8.89
C SER A 282 7.07 -25.66 -10.11
N LYS A 283 8.04 -24.76 -9.93
CA LYS A 283 8.99 -24.36 -10.99
C LYS A 283 10.13 -25.37 -11.17
N LEU A 284 10.57 -26.00 -10.08
CA LEU A 284 11.55 -27.09 -10.10
C LEU A 284 10.92 -28.38 -10.67
N ASP A 285 9.67 -28.64 -10.30
CA ASP A 285 8.84 -29.75 -10.74
C ASP A 285 8.19 -29.51 -12.11
N ALA A 286 8.49 -28.40 -12.79
CA ALA A 286 7.97 -28.12 -14.13
C ALA A 286 8.35 -29.21 -15.17
N ARG A 287 9.26 -30.13 -14.83
CA ARG A 287 9.56 -31.36 -15.59
C ARG A 287 8.63 -32.55 -15.29
N ARG A 288 7.80 -32.51 -14.25
CA ARG A 288 6.83 -33.57 -13.90
C ARG A 288 5.40 -33.06 -14.10
N ARG A 289 4.89 -33.36 -15.30
CA ARG A 289 3.49 -33.53 -15.76
C ARG A 289 2.37 -32.88 -14.92
N GLN A 290 1.54 -32.09 -15.62
CA GLN A 290 0.19 -31.52 -15.34
C GLN A 290 -0.64 -31.94 -14.11
N THR A 291 -0.41 -33.10 -13.51
CA THR A 291 -1.27 -33.78 -12.55
C THR A 291 -1.28 -33.15 -11.14
N GLN A 292 -0.31 -32.28 -10.78
CA GLN A 292 -0.26 -31.64 -9.43
C GLN A 292 -0.68 -30.16 -9.39
N LYS A 293 -1.10 -29.55 -10.51
CA LYS A 293 -1.45 -28.11 -10.54
C LYS A 293 -2.71 -27.73 -9.74
N ILE A 294 -3.53 -28.70 -9.34
CA ILE A 294 -4.85 -28.46 -8.73
C ILE A 294 -4.82 -28.57 -7.20
N ALA A 295 -3.82 -29.25 -6.62
CA ALA A 295 -3.72 -29.43 -5.17
C ALA A 295 -3.76 -28.11 -4.35
N PRO A 296 -3.16 -26.99 -4.79
CA PRO A 296 -3.24 -25.72 -4.06
C PRO A 296 -4.65 -25.12 -3.98
N TYR A 297 -5.61 -25.58 -4.78
CA TYR A 297 -6.99 -25.08 -4.75
C TYR A 297 -7.80 -25.65 -3.58
N PHE A 298 -7.44 -26.84 -3.09
CA PHE A 298 -8.25 -27.61 -2.14
C PHE A 298 -7.65 -27.58 -0.73
N VAL A 299 -7.55 -26.37 -0.17
CA VAL A 299 -7.06 -26.12 1.19
C VAL A 299 -8.23 -25.92 2.17
N PRO A 300 -8.02 -26.11 3.48
CA PRO A 300 -9.02 -25.81 4.50
C PRO A 300 -9.37 -24.32 4.57
N TYR A 301 -10.65 -24.00 4.79
CA TYR A 301 -11.13 -22.63 5.01
C TYR A 301 -11.73 -22.46 6.41
N PRO A 302 -11.56 -21.29 7.06
CA PRO A 302 -12.25 -20.98 8.29
C PRO A 302 -13.76 -20.86 8.06
N ALA A 303 -14.56 -21.34 9.02
CA ALA A 303 -16.01 -21.22 9.01
C ALA A 303 -16.56 -20.95 10.42
N CYS A 304 -17.72 -20.30 10.48
CA CYS A 304 -18.53 -20.11 11.68
C CYS A 304 -19.64 -21.14 11.75
N ILE A 305 -19.90 -21.70 12.92
CA ILE A 305 -21.07 -22.55 13.20
C ILE A 305 -21.98 -21.83 14.19
N GLU A 306 -23.27 -21.80 13.87
CA GLU A 306 -24.32 -21.23 14.70
C GLU A 306 -25.45 -22.25 14.90
N SER A 307 -25.98 -22.35 16.13
CA SER A 307 -27.23 -23.07 16.38
C SER A 307 -28.41 -22.19 15.99
N VAL A 308 -29.30 -22.72 15.15
CA VAL A 308 -30.51 -22.06 14.69
C VAL A 308 -31.69 -22.84 15.26
N ASN A 309 -32.50 -22.19 16.09
CA ASN A 309 -33.77 -22.75 16.53
C ASN A 309 -34.79 -22.52 15.40
N GLU A 310 -35.08 -23.55 14.60
CA GLU A 310 -36.20 -23.50 13.68
C GLU A 310 -37.49 -23.88 14.44
N GLY A 311 -38.57 -23.13 14.21
CA GLY A 311 -39.70 -22.98 15.13
C GLY A 311 -40.55 -24.22 15.45
N SER A 312 -41.43 -24.02 16.45
CA SER A 312 -42.51 -24.87 17.03
C SER A 312 -42.26 -26.35 17.37
N ASP A 313 -41.30 -27.04 16.75
CA ASP A 313 -41.05 -28.47 16.94
C ASP A 313 -39.78 -28.77 17.77
N GLY A 314 -39.10 -27.75 18.28
CA GLY A 314 -37.94 -27.91 19.17
C GLY A 314 -36.67 -28.47 18.51
N CYS A 315 -36.63 -28.59 17.17
CA CYS A 315 -35.45 -29.03 16.45
C CYS A 315 -34.39 -27.91 16.38
N CYS A 316 -33.24 -28.15 17.00
CA CYS A 316 -32.08 -27.26 16.94
C CYS A 316 -31.23 -27.64 15.71
N GLY A 317 -31.25 -26.79 14.68
CA GLY A 317 -30.41 -26.95 13.50
C GLY A 317 -29.06 -26.26 13.66
N PHE A 318 -28.08 -26.62 12.82
CA PHE A 318 -26.78 -25.98 12.76
C PHE A 318 -26.59 -25.30 11.41
N ARG A 319 -26.11 -24.05 11.41
CA ARG A 319 -25.75 -23.31 10.20
C ARG A 319 -24.24 -23.08 10.17
N VAL A 320 -23.60 -23.47 9.07
CA VAL A 320 -22.19 -23.21 8.81
C VAL A 320 -22.06 -22.11 7.77
N HIS A 321 -21.25 -21.09 8.03
CA HIS A 321 -20.99 -19.98 7.13
C HIS A 321 -19.50 -19.86 6.83
N LEU A 322 -19.12 -19.77 5.55
CA LEU A 322 -17.76 -19.55 5.09
C LEU A 322 -17.57 -18.08 4.68
N PRO A 323 -16.99 -17.23 5.54
CA PRO A 323 -16.93 -15.78 5.34
C PRO A 323 -16.05 -15.34 4.15
N ASP A 324 -15.13 -16.21 3.72
CA ASP A 324 -14.24 -15.93 2.59
C ASP A 324 -14.96 -15.98 1.23
N PHE A 325 -16.17 -16.54 1.17
CA PHE A 325 -16.98 -16.67 -0.04
C PHE A 325 -18.28 -15.86 0.05
N ASP A 326 -18.88 -15.52 -1.09
CA ASP A 326 -20.14 -14.77 -1.12
C ASP A 326 -21.32 -15.67 -0.75
N ASN A 327 -21.96 -15.36 0.39
CA ASN A 327 -23.17 -16.03 0.90
C ASN A 327 -23.09 -17.57 0.91
N LEU A 328 -21.88 -18.12 1.11
CA LEU A 328 -21.69 -19.56 1.17
C LEU A 328 -22.03 -20.04 2.58
N SER A 329 -23.26 -20.50 2.74
CA SER A 329 -23.74 -21.08 3.99
C SER A 329 -24.59 -22.30 3.73
N VAL A 330 -24.57 -23.23 4.67
CA VAL A 330 -25.42 -24.42 4.65
C VAL A 330 -26.01 -24.65 6.03
N SER A 331 -27.22 -25.20 6.09
CA SER A 331 -27.89 -25.57 7.33
C SER A 331 -28.24 -27.05 7.31
N ALA A 332 -28.09 -27.73 8.44
CA ALA A 332 -28.48 -29.12 8.61
C ALA A 332 -28.98 -29.39 10.04
N ALA A 333 -29.68 -30.50 10.25
CA ALA A 333 -30.25 -30.88 11.54
C ALA A 333 -29.19 -31.26 12.60
N SER A 334 -28.03 -31.77 12.18
CA SER A 334 -26.92 -32.12 13.06
C SER A 334 -25.65 -31.35 12.71
N ARG A 335 -24.78 -31.18 13.72
CA ARG A 335 -23.50 -30.48 13.56
C ARG A 335 -22.62 -31.15 12.50
N GLU A 336 -22.47 -32.47 12.58
CA GLU A 336 -21.67 -33.25 11.62
C GLU A 336 -22.20 -33.12 10.20
N SER A 337 -23.52 -33.24 10.01
CA SER A 337 -24.14 -33.10 8.69
C SER A 337 -23.95 -31.69 8.12
N ALA A 338 -23.99 -30.66 8.96
CA ALA A 338 -23.75 -29.28 8.54
C ALA A 338 -22.28 -29.07 8.10
N LEU A 339 -21.32 -29.68 8.81
CA LEU A 339 -19.89 -29.63 8.46
C LEU A 339 -19.59 -30.38 7.16
N GLU A 340 -20.15 -31.57 6.99
CA GLU A 340 -19.98 -32.36 5.77
C GLU A 340 -20.58 -31.65 4.56
N ALA A 341 -21.81 -31.15 4.70
CA ALA A 341 -22.46 -30.38 3.65
C ALA A 341 -21.67 -29.10 3.30
N ALA A 342 -21.05 -28.46 4.29
CA ALA A 342 -20.18 -27.30 4.07
C ALA A 342 -18.90 -27.68 3.32
N GLY A 343 -18.30 -28.83 3.65
CA GLY A 343 -17.14 -29.39 2.95
C GLY A 343 -17.43 -29.67 1.48
N VAL A 344 -18.56 -30.33 1.19
CA VAL A 344 -19.02 -30.60 -0.19
C VAL A 344 -19.29 -29.31 -0.95
N LEU A 345 -19.95 -28.35 -0.32
CA LEU A 345 -20.26 -27.05 -0.92
C LEU A 345 -18.98 -26.26 -1.25
N LEU A 346 -18.02 -26.25 -0.32
CA LEU A 346 -16.70 -25.65 -0.51
C LEU A 346 -15.96 -26.33 -1.66
N LEU A 347 -15.88 -27.67 -1.68
CA LEU A 347 -15.25 -28.44 -2.74
C LEU A 347 -15.81 -28.09 -4.12
N ARG A 348 -17.15 -28.08 -4.24
CA ARG A 348 -17.84 -27.74 -5.49
C ARG A 348 -17.53 -26.32 -5.95
N THR A 349 -17.45 -25.38 -5.01
CA THR A 349 -17.14 -23.97 -5.29
C THR A 349 -15.71 -23.82 -5.79
N LEU A 350 -14.75 -24.45 -5.11
CA LEU A 350 -13.33 -24.47 -5.47
C LEU A 350 -13.09 -25.13 -6.83
N ALA A 351 -13.76 -26.26 -7.10
CA ALA A 351 -13.65 -26.97 -8.36
C ALA A 351 -14.19 -26.16 -9.55
N LYS A 352 -15.33 -25.47 -9.38
CA LYS A 352 -15.87 -24.57 -10.41
C LYS A 352 -14.94 -23.38 -10.69
N ALA A 353 -14.37 -22.78 -9.66
CA ALA A 353 -13.42 -21.68 -9.81
C ALA A 353 -12.15 -22.15 -10.54
N ALA A 354 -11.60 -23.31 -10.16
CA ALA A 354 -10.44 -23.93 -10.82
C ALA A 354 -10.71 -24.22 -12.30
N GLN A 355 -11.89 -24.77 -12.63
CA GLN A 355 -12.29 -25.06 -14.01
C GLN A 355 -12.34 -23.79 -14.88
N ARG A 356 -12.77 -22.66 -14.31
CA ARG A 356 -12.86 -21.37 -15.01
C ARG A 356 -11.54 -20.59 -15.02
N GLY A 357 -10.51 -21.09 -14.35
CA GLY A 357 -9.27 -20.35 -14.13
C GLY A 357 -9.46 -19.09 -13.27
N GLU A 358 -10.52 -19.05 -12.47
CA GLU A 358 -10.81 -17.94 -11.57
C GLU A 358 -9.93 -18.04 -10.32
N ARG A 359 -9.51 -16.88 -9.81
CA ARG A 359 -8.73 -16.82 -8.58
C ARG A 359 -9.64 -17.11 -7.40
N VAL A 360 -9.34 -18.18 -6.67
CA VAL A 360 -10.00 -18.48 -5.39
C VAL A 360 -9.56 -17.47 -4.32
N PRO A 361 -10.46 -17.05 -3.40
CA PRO A 361 -10.08 -16.34 -2.19
C PRO A 361 -8.94 -17.04 -1.45
N ARG A 362 -8.25 -16.35 -0.54
CA ARG A 362 -7.37 -17.03 0.41
C ARG A 362 -8.14 -17.33 1.68
N PRO A 363 -7.84 -18.44 2.38
CA PRO A 363 -8.33 -18.63 3.74
C PRO A 363 -7.94 -17.40 4.57
N GLY A 364 -8.94 -16.70 5.09
CA GLY A 364 -8.76 -15.56 5.98
C GLY A 364 -8.32 -16.01 7.38
N ASP A 365 -8.23 -15.04 8.29
CA ASP A 365 -8.09 -15.34 9.71
C ASP A 365 -9.40 -15.94 10.25
N LEU A 366 -9.32 -16.69 11.35
CA LEU A 366 -10.51 -17.23 12.01
C LEU A 366 -11.41 -16.06 12.46
N PRO A 367 -12.70 -16.01 12.06
CA PRO A 367 -13.59 -14.90 12.37
C PRO A 367 -13.73 -14.64 13.89
N GLU A 368 -13.73 -13.37 14.28
CA GLU A 368 -13.89 -12.93 15.67
C GLU A 368 -15.38 -12.89 16.08
N GLY A 369 -15.75 -13.51 17.22
CA GLY A 369 -17.15 -13.52 17.70
C GLY A 369 -17.51 -14.66 18.67
N LYS A 370 -18.80 -14.70 19.09
CA LYS A 370 -19.41 -15.70 20.01
C LYS A 370 -19.72 -17.06 19.36
N HIS A 371 -19.52 -17.20 18.06
CA HIS A 371 -19.83 -18.41 17.30
C HIS A 371 -18.71 -19.45 17.42
N GLU A 372 -19.07 -20.73 17.32
CA GLU A 372 -18.09 -21.83 17.28
C GLU A 372 -17.30 -21.76 15.96
N ARG A 373 -15.99 -22.02 16.01
CA ARG A 373 -15.05 -21.78 14.90
C ARG A 373 -14.41 -23.09 14.48
N VAL A 374 -14.44 -23.39 13.18
CA VAL A 374 -13.89 -24.63 12.63
C VAL A 374 -13.17 -24.39 11.30
N MET A 375 -12.27 -25.31 10.94
CA MET A 375 -11.68 -25.36 9.60
C MET A 375 -12.41 -26.43 8.78
N ILE A 376 -13.00 -26.03 7.66
CA ILE A 376 -13.66 -26.94 6.73
C ILE A 376 -12.65 -27.38 5.68
N HIS A 377 -12.33 -28.67 5.66
CA HIS A 377 -11.45 -29.26 4.65
C HIS A 377 -12.29 -29.76 3.46
N PRO A 378 -12.05 -29.29 2.22
CA PRO A 378 -12.88 -29.66 1.07
C PRO A 378 -12.72 -31.12 0.62
N LEU A 379 -11.61 -31.77 0.96
CA LEU A 379 -11.32 -33.17 0.56
C LEU A 379 -11.42 -34.20 1.68
N LEU A 380 -11.64 -33.80 2.93
CA LEU A 380 -11.79 -34.75 4.04
C LEU A 380 -13.26 -34.84 4.38
N SER A 381 -13.76 -36.06 4.57
CA SER A 381 -15.04 -36.26 5.24
C SER A 381 -14.93 -35.73 6.66
N ALA A 382 -16.01 -35.14 7.20
CA ALA A 382 -16.10 -34.93 8.64
C ALA A 382 -15.95 -36.32 9.30
N ALA A 383 -14.97 -36.44 10.20
CA ALA A 383 -14.75 -37.64 11.01
C ALA A 383 -15.44 -37.45 12.37
#